data_AF-A0A829GQ46-F1
#
_entry.id   AF-A0A829GQ46-F1
#
_cell.length_a   1.000
_cell.length_b   1.000
_cell.length_c   1.000
_cell.angle_alpha   90.00
_cell.angle_beta   90.00
_cell.angle_gamma   90.00
#
_symmetry.space_group_name_H-M   'P 1'
#
loop_
_entity.id
_entity.type
_entity.pdbx_description
1 polymer ?
#
loop_
_entity_poly.entity_id
_entity_poly.type
_entity_poly.pdbx_seq_one_letter_code
_entity_poly.pdbx_strand_id
1 'polypeptide(L)'
;MRNNWGNAYTHAIAGHDRVLMVGEPGYVAYGADSPANERSPFQIELAHYSDPALARAAYVNFINAAREFAARYGIPMTLDGPGNGIKTHKWVSDNLWGDHQDPYGYLSRIGISKAQLAADLANGGGSAPTVTPAPSQPAAKPTPQPAGSQRARLLCIESSQRWLA
;
A
#
# COMPACT_ATOMS: atom_id res chain seq x y z
N MET A 1 13.67 2.67 -7.44
CA MET A 1 14.90 2.01 -6.95
C MET A 1 15.25 0.78 -7.79
N ARG A 2 16.42 0.74 -8.46
CA ARG A 2 16.93 -0.49 -9.12
C ARG A 2 17.97 -1.26 -8.28
N ASN A 3 18.51 -0.69 -7.19
CA ASN A 3 19.73 -1.21 -6.55
C ASN A 3 19.66 -1.55 -5.04
N ASN A 4 18.51 -1.45 -4.34
CA ASN A 4 18.42 -1.68 -2.87
C ASN A 4 17.29 -2.62 -2.42
N TRP A 5 16.84 -3.54 -3.28
CA TRP A 5 15.71 -4.45 -3.05
C TRP A 5 15.89 -5.41 -1.85
N GLY A 6 17.12 -5.62 -1.38
CA GLY A 6 17.41 -6.44 -0.20
C GLY A 6 17.06 -5.78 1.15
N ASN A 7 16.78 -4.47 1.18
CA ASN A 7 16.62 -3.72 2.43
C ASN A 7 15.19 -3.19 2.70
N ALA A 8 14.38 -2.91 1.67
CA ALA A 8 12.97 -2.53 1.84
C ALA A 8 12.22 -2.64 0.50
N TYR A 9 11.03 -3.23 0.51
CA TYR A 9 10.14 -3.28 -0.66
C TYR A 9 8.68 -3.48 -0.24
N THR A 10 7.75 -3.00 -1.06
CA THR A 10 6.30 -3.27 -0.97
C THR A 10 5.85 -4.23 -2.07
N HIS A 11 4.68 -4.85 -1.92
CA HIS A 11 4.16 -5.80 -2.90
C HIS A 11 3.82 -5.13 -4.24
N ALA A 12 3.37 -3.88 -4.19
CA ALA A 12 2.94 -3.15 -5.35
C ALA A 12 3.29 -1.67 -5.28
N ILE A 13 3.41 -1.05 -6.44
CA ILE A 13 3.53 0.40 -6.60
C ILE A 13 2.40 0.87 -7.51
N ALA A 14 1.54 1.76 -7.04
CA ALA A 14 0.50 2.40 -7.83
C ALA A 14 1.09 3.62 -8.57
N GLY A 15 1.31 3.46 -9.87
CA GLY A 15 1.62 4.54 -10.80
C GLY A 15 0.35 5.11 -11.46
N HIS A 16 0.52 6.18 -12.23
CA HIS A 16 -0.60 6.83 -12.93
C HIS A 16 -1.23 5.95 -14.02
N ASP A 17 -0.44 5.09 -14.66
CA ASP A 17 -0.82 4.26 -15.80
C ASP A 17 -1.22 2.83 -15.39
N ARG A 18 -0.62 2.31 -14.31
CA ARG A 18 -0.82 0.94 -13.84
C ARG A 18 -0.44 0.76 -12.38
N VAL A 19 -0.79 -0.41 -11.84
CA VAL A 19 -0.23 -0.94 -10.60
C VAL A 19 0.87 -1.94 -10.96
N LEU A 20 2.11 -1.64 -10.59
CA LEU A 20 3.25 -2.53 -10.81
C LEU A 20 3.39 -3.49 -9.62
N MET A 21 3.35 -4.80 -9.89
CA MET A 21 3.64 -5.82 -8.89
C MET A 21 5.15 -6.02 -8.76
N VAL A 22 5.68 -5.81 -7.56
CA VAL A 22 7.09 -5.97 -7.22
C VAL A 22 7.32 -7.24 -6.41
N GLY A 23 6.38 -7.54 -5.50
CA GLY A 23 6.39 -8.74 -4.66
C GLY A 23 5.17 -9.63 -4.89
N GLU A 24 5.21 -10.84 -4.33
CA GLU A 24 4.09 -11.78 -4.40
C GLU A 24 3.14 -11.57 -3.20
N PRO A 25 1.88 -11.13 -3.40
CA PRO A 25 0.92 -10.96 -2.32
C PRO A 25 0.73 -12.23 -1.49
N GLY A 26 0.62 -12.08 -0.17
CA GLY A 26 0.52 -13.20 0.78
C GLY A 26 1.88 -13.71 1.29
N TYR A 27 2.98 -13.13 0.82
CA TYR A 27 4.31 -13.31 1.38
C TYR A 27 4.72 -12.05 2.15
N VAL A 28 5.80 -12.14 2.93
CA VAL A 28 6.29 -10.99 3.69
C VAL A 28 7.00 -10.01 2.76
N ALA A 29 6.53 -8.76 2.75
CA ALA A 29 7.25 -7.61 2.22
C ALA A 29 7.87 -6.79 3.37
N TYR A 30 8.90 -6.02 3.07
CA TYR A 30 9.69 -5.27 4.05
C TYR A 30 9.51 -3.76 3.88
N GLY A 31 8.27 -3.29 3.72
CA GLY A 31 7.95 -1.88 3.52
C GLY A 31 7.55 -1.16 4.82
N ALA A 32 6.95 -1.86 5.78
CA ALA A 32 6.26 -1.26 6.93
C ALA A 32 6.90 -1.59 8.29
N ASP A 33 8.13 -2.10 8.32
CA ASP A 33 8.81 -2.64 9.51
C ASP A 33 8.07 -3.74 10.31
N SER A 34 8.78 -4.41 11.21
CA SER A 34 8.20 -5.40 12.13
C SER A 34 7.52 -4.66 13.29
N PRO A 35 6.33 -5.10 13.77
CA PRO A 35 5.61 -6.32 13.43
C PRO A 35 4.57 -6.17 12.30
N ALA A 36 4.56 -5.07 11.54
CA ALA A 36 3.55 -4.84 10.50
C ALA A 36 3.82 -5.70 9.26
N ASN A 37 5.08 -5.90 8.90
CA ASN A 37 5.53 -6.74 7.78
C ASN A 37 4.95 -8.15 7.85
N GLU A 38 4.99 -8.78 9.02
CA GLU A 38 4.50 -10.15 9.22
C GLU A 38 2.97 -10.24 9.32
N ARG A 39 2.30 -9.09 9.43
CA ARG A 39 0.85 -8.95 9.57
C ARG A 39 0.15 -8.49 8.29
N SER A 40 0.91 -8.18 7.24
CA SER A 40 0.41 -7.48 6.06
C SER A 40 0.59 -8.27 4.77
N PRO A 41 -0.45 -8.99 4.28
CA PRO A 41 -0.37 -9.83 3.07
C PRO A 41 -0.33 -8.98 1.81
N PHE A 42 -0.48 -7.68 1.95
CA PHE A 42 -0.33 -6.75 0.86
C PHE A 42 0.12 -5.39 1.40
N GLN A 43 1.16 -4.85 0.78
CA GLN A 43 1.73 -3.53 1.07
C GLN A 43 1.83 -2.80 -0.26
N ILE A 44 1.40 -1.55 -0.33
CA ILE A 44 1.39 -0.79 -1.58
C ILE A 44 1.91 0.63 -1.39
N GLU A 45 2.80 1.05 -2.28
CA GLU A 45 3.28 2.42 -2.38
C GLU A 45 2.50 3.21 -3.44
N LEU A 46 2.10 4.45 -3.11
CA LEU A 46 1.62 5.43 -4.08
C LEU A 46 2.81 6.20 -4.66
N ALA A 47 2.97 6.14 -5.98
CA ALA A 47 3.96 6.94 -6.69
C ALA A 47 3.57 8.42 -6.68
N HIS A 48 4.57 9.30 -6.52
CA HIS A 48 4.37 10.74 -6.51
C HIS A 48 4.43 11.31 -7.92
N TYR A 49 3.58 12.28 -8.22
CA TYR A 49 3.62 13.07 -9.46
C TYR A 49 3.45 14.56 -9.13
N SER A 50 4.14 15.41 -9.89
CA SER A 50 3.94 16.87 -9.88
C SER A 50 2.73 17.28 -10.71
N ASP A 51 2.43 16.54 -11.77
CA ASP A 51 1.21 16.71 -12.57
C ASP A 51 -0.02 16.25 -11.76
N PRO A 52 -0.99 17.13 -11.49
CA PRO A 52 -2.18 16.80 -10.70
C PRO A 52 -3.04 15.69 -11.32
N ALA A 53 -3.12 15.61 -12.65
CA ALA A 53 -3.91 14.58 -13.35
C ALA A 53 -3.25 13.21 -13.20
N LEU A 54 -1.92 13.14 -13.32
CA LEU A 54 -1.17 11.89 -13.09
C LEU A 54 -1.23 11.47 -11.62
N ALA A 55 -1.11 12.43 -10.69
CA ALA A 55 -1.26 12.17 -9.26
C ALA A 55 -2.65 11.61 -8.93
N ARG A 56 -3.70 12.18 -9.53
CA ARG A 56 -5.07 11.70 -9.35
C ARG A 56 -5.24 10.29 -9.93
N ALA A 57 -4.74 10.03 -11.14
CA ALA A 57 -4.82 8.71 -11.74
C ALA A 57 -4.09 7.64 -10.90
N ALA A 58 -2.91 7.97 -10.37
CA ALA A 58 -2.17 7.07 -9.48
C ALA A 58 -2.93 6.81 -8.17
N TYR A 59 -3.57 7.84 -7.61
CA TYR A 59 -4.41 7.71 -6.43
C TYR A 59 -5.62 6.79 -6.67
N VAL A 60 -6.29 6.89 -7.83
CA VAL A 60 -7.39 5.97 -8.18
C VAL A 60 -6.89 4.52 -8.24
N ASN A 61 -5.75 4.27 -8.90
CA ASN A 61 -5.13 2.95 -8.97
C ASN A 61 -4.79 2.41 -7.57
N PHE A 62 -4.25 3.26 -6.72
CA PHE A 62 -3.92 2.94 -5.32
C PHE A 62 -5.14 2.52 -4.50
N ILE A 63 -6.25 3.27 -4.60
CA ILE A 63 -7.50 2.92 -3.90
C ILE A 63 -8.07 1.60 -4.42
N ASN A 64 -8.07 1.39 -5.73
CA ASN A 64 -8.62 0.17 -6.33
C ASN A 64 -7.82 -1.07 -5.93
N ALA A 65 -6.49 -1.00 -5.98
CA ALA A 65 -5.63 -2.11 -5.55
C ALA A 65 -5.76 -2.39 -4.04
N ALA A 66 -5.75 -1.34 -3.20
CA ALA A 66 -5.94 -1.52 -1.76
C ALA A 66 -7.27 -2.22 -1.45
N ARG A 67 -8.36 -1.85 -2.13
CA ARG A 67 -9.67 -2.48 -1.99
C ARG A 67 -9.70 -3.92 -2.51
N GLU A 68 -9.14 -4.17 -3.69
CA GLU A 68 -9.08 -5.51 -4.28
C GLU A 68 -8.37 -6.50 -3.35
N PHE A 69 -7.18 -6.13 -2.86
CA PHE A 69 -6.42 -7.00 -1.97
C PHE A 69 -7.00 -7.07 -0.55
N ALA A 70 -7.63 -6.00 -0.05
CA ALA A 70 -8.39 -6.07 1.19
C ALA A 70 -9.51 -7.12 1.09
N ALA A 71 -10.30 -7.08 0.01
CA ALA A 71 -11.35 -8.06 -0.24
C ALA A 71 -10.77 -9.49 -0.39
N ARG A 72 -9.70 -9.67 -1.16
CA ARG A 72 -9.04 -10.96 -1.39
C ARG A 72 -8.58 -11.63 -0.09
N TYR A 73 -8.11 -10.86 0.89
CA TYR A 73 -7.59 -11.39 2.16
C TYR A 73 -8.57 -11.30 3.34
N GLY A 74 -9.81 -10.85 3.11
CA GLY A 74 -10.82 -10.68 4.15
C GLY A 74 -10.47 -9.59 5.16
N ILE A 75 -9.80 -8.52 4.71
CA ILE A 75 -9.39 -7.37 5.53
C ILE A 75 -10.48 -6.30 5.45
N PRO A 76 -10.99 -5.77 6.58
CA PRO A 76 -11.92 -4.65 6.57
C PRO A 76 -11.35 -3.42 5.84
N MET A 77 -12.17 -2.76 5.02
CA MET A 77 -11.78 -1.53 4.32
C MET A 77 -11.86 -0.28 5.22
N THR A 78 -11.51 -0.44 6.50
CA THR A 78 -11.48 0.63 7.50
C THR A 78 -10.06 1.15 7.64
N LEU A 79 -9.89 2.46 7.48
CA LEU A 79 -8.61 3.14 7.59
C LEU A 79 -8.25 3.38 9.07
N ASP A 80 -7.05 2.99 9.48
CA ASP A 80 -6.41 3.37 10.76
C ASP A 80 -7.24 3.11 12.04
N GLY A 81 -8.28 2.29 11.94
CA GLY A 81 -9.13 1.91 13.07
C GLY A 81 -8.44 0.90 14.01
N PRO A 82 -9.05 0.56 15.14
CA PRO A 82 -8.59 -0.55 15.97
C PRO A 82 -8.69 -1.89 15.22
N GLY A 83 -7.84 -2.84 15.58
CA GLY A 83 -7.88 -4.21 15.03
C GLY A 83 -7.57 -4.28 13.52
N ASN A 84 -8.17 -5.26 12.84
CA ASN A 84 -7.96 -5.52 11.41
C ASN A 84 -8.38 -4.32 10.56
N GLY A 85 -7.64 -4.08 9.49
CA GLY A 85 -8.02 -3.08 8.50
C GLY A 85 -6.83 -2.53 7.72
N ILE A 86 -7.10 -1.52 6.92
CA ILE A 86 -6.08 -0.81 6.14
C ILE A 86 -5.35 0.15 7.07
N LYS A 87 -4.01 0.09 7.13
CA LYS A 87 -3.18 0.93 7.99
C LYS A 87 -2.21 1.75 7.16
N THR A 88 -2.13 3.03 7.46
CA THR A 88 -1.06 3.89 6.93
C THR A 88 0.27 3.58 7.58
N HIS A 89 1.37 3.92 6.89
CA HIS A 89 2.70 3.87 7.51
C HIS A 89 2.77 4.72 8.79
N LYS A 90 2.14 5.91 8.77
CA LYS A 90 1.98 6.75 9.96
C LYS A 90 1.30 6.02 11.12
N TRP A 91 0.23 5.26 10.86
CA TRP A 91 -0.42 4.46 11.91
C TRP A 91 0.52 3.40 12.46
N VAL A 92 1.30 2.74 11.60
CA VAL A 92 2.30 1.76 12.03
C VAL A 92 3.35 2.41 12.94
N SER A 93 3.89 3.56 12.56
CA SER A 93 4.85 4.30 13.39
C SER A 93 4.26 4.75 14.73
N ASP A 94 3.01 5.20 14.75
CA ASP A 94 2.34 5.65 15.97
C ASP A 94 1.98 4.53 16.95
N ASN A 95 1.73 3.32 16.46
CA ASN A 95 1.11 2.25 17.26
C ASN A 95 2.00 1.03 17.45
N LEU A 96 2.99 0.83 16.59
CA LEU A 96 3.84 -0.35 16.61
C LEU A 96 5.31 0.03 16.80
N TRP A 97 5.91 0.67 15.79
CA TRP A 97 7.31 1.12 15.80
C TRP A 97 7.62 1.92 14.52
N GLY A 98 8.62 2.80 14.57
CA GLY A 98 9.13 3.58 13.43
C GLY A 98 8.90 5.09 13.58
N ASP A 99 9.33 5.86 12.58
CA ASP A 99 9.22 7.33 12.54
C ASP A 99 8.59 7.86 11.23
N HIS A 100 8.04 6.96 10.42
CA HIS A 100 7.45 7.26 9.12
C HIS A 100 6.16 8.10 9.23
N GLN A 101 5.98 9.02 8.28
CA GLN A 101 4.89 10.00 8.28
C GLN A 101 3.94 9.91 7.09
N ASP A 102 4.26 9.05 6.12
CA ASP A 102 3.46 8.85 4.93
C ASP A 102 2.18 8.04 5.22
N PRO A 103 1.11 8.21 4.41
CA PRO A 103 1.01 8.98 3.17
C PRO A 103 0.47 10.41 3.32
N TYR A 104 0.09 10.85 4.53
CA TYR A 104 -0.72 12.05 4.72
C TYR A 104 -0.09 13.35 4.19
N GLY A 105 1.23 13.50 4.33
CA GLY A 105 1.93 14.68 3.81
C GLY A 105 1.91 14.81 2.29
N TYR A 106 1.88 13.69 1.55
CA TYR A 106 1.74 13.72 0.08
C TYR A 106 0.28 13.86 -0.33
N LEU A 107 -0.63 13.11 0.31
CA LEU A 107 -2.06 13.18 0.02
C LEU A 107 -2.60 14.60 0.18
N SER A 108 -2.19 15.31 1.25
CA SER A 108 -2.55 16.71 1.45
C SER A 108 -2.10 17.61 0.29
N ARG A 109 -0.90 17.38 -0.27
CA ARG A 109 -0.38 18.14 -1.42
C ARG A 109 -1.20 17.93 -2.70
N ILE A 110 -1.85 16.78 -2.85
CA ILE A 110 -2.73 16.47 -3.99
C ILE A 110 -4.22 16.67 -3.67
N GLY A 111 -4.53 17.36 -2.57
CA GLY A 111 -5.90 17.73 -2.20
C GLY A 111 -6.72 16.60 -1.56
N ILE A 112 -6.08 15.52 -1.10
CA ILE A 112 -6.74 14.38 -0.46
C ILE A 112 -6.54 14.46 1.05
N SER A 113 -7.64 14.63 1.78
CA SER A 113 -7.64 14.60 3.25
C SER A 113 -7.66 13.15 3.79
N LYS A 114 -7.34 12.97 5.07
CA LYS A 114 -7.52 11.67 5.75
C LYS A 114 -8.97 11.17 5.68
N ALA A 115 -9.94 12.07 5.80
CA ALA A 115 -11.36 11.74 5.69
C ALA A 115 -11.72 11.28 4.27
N GLN A 116 -11.18 11.96 3.24
CA GLN A 116 -11.36 11.55 1.85
C GLN A 116 -10.74 10.17 1.59
N LEU A 117 -9.52 9.93 2.09
CA LEU A 117 -8.89 8.61 1.99
C LEU A 117 -9.74 7.51 2.63
N ALA A 118 -10.28 7.73 3.83
CA ALA A 118 -11.15 6.77 4.49
C ALA A 118 -12.43 6.50 3.67
N ALA A 119 -13.05 7.56 3.13
CA ALA A 119 -14.25 7.44 2.30
C ALA A 119 -13.97 6.69 0.99
N ASP A 120 -12.84 6.98 0.33
CA ASP A 120 -12.46 6.36 -0.93
C ASP A 120 -12.07 4.88 -0.74
N LEU A 121 -11.41 4.54 0.37
CA LEU A 121 -11.14 3.14 0.72
C LEU A 121 -12.42 2.37 1.04
N ALA A 122 -13.43 3.01 1.66
CA ALA A 122 -14.71 2.38 1.98
C ALA A 122 -15.63 2.24 0.76
N ASN A 123 -15.65 3.23 -0.14
CA ASN A 123 -16.65 3.34 -1.21
C ASN A 123 -16.09 3.19 -2.65
N GLY A 124 -14.78 3.27 -2.83
CA GLY A 124 -14.11 3.31 -4.14
C GLY A 124 -13.77 4.75 -4.57
N GLY A 125 -12.63 4.91 -5.24
CA GLY A 125 -12.07 6.20 -5.61
C GLY A 125 -12.49 6.70 -6.99
N GLY A 126 -13.79 6.80 -7.30
CA GLY A 126 -14.25 7.23 -8.64
C GLY A 126 -13.80 6.30 -9.80
N SER A 127 -14.33 6.53 -11.02
CA SER A 127 -14.21 5.59 -12.14
C SER A 127 -12.76 5.23 -12.51
N ALA A 128 -12.48 3.92 -12.48
CA ALA A 128 -11.17 3.30 -12.62
C ALA A 128 -10.63 3.27 -14.07
N PRO A 129 -9.31 3.27 -14.27
CA PRO A 129 -8.68 2.50 -15.33
C PRO A 129 -8.40 1.06 -14.86
N THR A 130 -8.45 0.14 -15.81
CA THR A 130 -8.32 -1.32 -15.66
C THR A 130 -7.00 -1.73 -14.99
N VAL A 131 -7.10 -2.54 -13.94
CA VAL A 131 -5.95 -3.24 -13.33
C VAL A 131 -5.48 -4.31 -14.30
N THR A 132 -4.31 -4.13 -14.92
CA THR A 132 -3.60 -5.22 -15.60
C THR A 132 -2.34 -5.52 -14.81
N PRO A 133 -2.28 -6.64 -14.05
CA PRO A 133 -1.06 -7.04 -13.38
C PRO A 133 0.00 -7.36 -14.44
N ALA A 134 1.06 -6.54 -14.51
CA ALA A 134 2.25 -6.88 -15.29
C ALA A 134 3.02 -8.00 -14.58
N PRO A 135 3.65 -8.94 -15.32
CA PRO A 135 4.37 -10.06 -14.73
C PRO A 135 5.51 -9.62 -13.81
N SER A 136 5.61 -10.28 -12.66
CA SER A 136 6.58 -10.07 -11.61
C SER A 136 7.96 -10.66 -11.94
N GLN A 137 9.03 -10.00 -11.49
CA GLN A 137 10.37 -10.57 -11.41
C GLN A 137 10.67 -10.84 -9.93
N PRO A 138 10.84 -12.11 -9.49
CA PRO A 138 10.95 -12.43 -8.07
C PRO A 138 12.28 -11.98 -7.46
N ALA A 139 12.20 -11.24 -6.36
CA ALA A 139 13.30 -10.86 -5.50
C ALA A 139 13.39 -11.81 -4.29
N ALA A 140 14.36 -12.75 -4.34
CA ALA A 140 14.73 -13.72 -3.29
C ALA A 140 13.61 -14.66 -2.76
N LYS A 141 14.00 -15.77 -2.14
CA LYS A 141 13.10 -16.88 -1.74
C LYS A 141 12.04 -16.35 -0.75
N PRO A 142 10.74 -16.31 -1.10
CA PRO A 142 9.78 -15.52 -0.34
C PRO A 142 9.32 -16.28 0.92
N THR A 143 9.27 -15.58 2.07
CA THR A 143 8.73 -16.10 3.32
C THR A 143 7.21 -15.98 3.29
N PRO A 144 6.46 -17.10 3.33
CA PRO A 144 5.00 -17.03 3.38
C PRO A 144 4.58 -16.24 4.60
N GLN A 145 3.55 -15.42 4.46
CA GLN A 145 2.97 -14.80 5.64
C GLN A 145 2.42 -15.89 6.56
N PRO A 146 2.59 -15.80 7.90
CA PRO A 146 2.16 -16.85 8.81
C PRO A 146 0.67 -17.19 8.61
N ALA A 147 0.38 -18.38 8.10
CA ALA A 147 -0.98 -18.86 7.94
C ALA A 147 -1.56 -19.19 9.32
N GLY A 148 -2.68 -18.55 9.68
CA GLY A 148 -3.50 -18.99 10.82
C GLY A 148 -3.24 -18.34 12.17
N SER A 149 -2.46 -17.27 12.28
CA SER A 149 -2.44 -16.51 13.54
C SER A 149 -3.67 -15.60 13.59
N GLN A 150 -4.47 -15.67 14.67
CA GLN A 150 -5.53 -14.70 15.01
C GLN A 150 -4.97 -13.29 15.34
N ARG A 151 -3.81 -12.94 14.77
CA ARG A 151 -3.16 -11.64 14.87
C ARG A 151 -3.75 -10.70 13.83
N ALA A 152 -3.70 -9.40 14.11
CA ALA A 152 -4.34 -8.40 13.27
C ALA A 152 -3.90 -8.53 11.80
N ARG A 153 -4.85 -8.66 10.86
CA ARG A 153 -4.58 -8.61 9.42
C ARG A 153 -4.61 -7.16 8.98
N LEU A 154 -3.45 -6.67 8.57
CA LEU A 154 -3.25 -5.30 8.12
C LEU A 154 -3.11 -5.28 6.60
N LEU A 155 -3.53 -4.20 5.94
CA LEU A 155 -3.06 -3.88 4.60
C LEU A 155 -2.32 -2.56 4.72
N CYS A 156 -1.01 -2.56 4.47
CA CYS A 156 -0.20 -1.35 4.67
C CYS A 156 -0.22 -0.49 3.41
N ILE A 157 -0.49 0.80 3.60
CA ILE A 157 -0.50 1.78 2.52
C ILE A 157 0.49 2.90 2.82
N GLU A 158 1.30 3.20 1.80
CA GLU A 158 2.50 4.04 1.94
C GLU A 158 2.61 4.97 0.73
N SER A 159 3.46 6.00 0.81
CA SER A 159 3.74 6.86 -0.35
C SER A 159 5.21 7.28 -0.40
N SER A 160 5.81 7.25 -1.59
CA SER A 160 7.25 7.43 -1.74
C SER A 160 7.63 8.17 -3.02
N GLN A 161 8.67 9.01 -2.91
CA GLN A 161 9.29 9.69 -4.05
C GLN A 161 10.31 8.81 -4.80
N ARG A 162 10.60 7.60 -4.32
CA ARG A 162 11.77 6.79 -4.70
C ARG A 162 11.64 6.07 -6.06
N TRP A 163 10.53 6.28 -6.78
CA TRP A 163 10.16 5.50 -7.97
C TRP A 163 9.98 6.32 -9.26
N LEU A 164 10.24 7.63 -9.22
CA LEU A 164 10.35 8.42 -10.45
C LEU A 164 11.77 8.30 -11.02
N ALA A 165 11.90 7.70 -12.20
CA ALA A 165 13.02 7.85 -13.11
C ALA A 165 12.45 7.96 -14.54
#